data_AF-A0A7Y8J673-F1
#
_entry.id   AF-A0A7Y8J673-F1
#
_cell.length_a   1.000
_cell.length_b   1.000
_cell.length_c   1.000
_cell.angle_alpha   90.00
_cell.angle_beta   90.00
_cell.angle_gamma   90.00
#
_symmetry.space_group_name_H-M   'P 1'
#
loop_
_entity.id
_entity.type
_entity.pdbx_description
1 polymer ?
#
loop_
_entity_poly.entity_id
_entity_poly.type
_entity_poly.pdbx_seq_one_letter_code
_entity_poly.pdbx_strand_id
1 'polypeptide(L)'
;MRIVLKYSVFLIIVFSLNILCQTDYLKSRKADVSYEKQIHNQERDYSFEADNAGEFIIKTFTNAYWFFISDVDGDNCPFRPSCSAFLLQSINETNIFQASLMFFDRFTRDMNIAKGRDHYPRVSAGYYYDPPVNYTLNQGRINYLPPKFIIADE
;
A
#
# COMPACT_ATOMS: atom_id res chain seq x y z
N MET A 1 -32.72 57.15 33.71
CA MET A 1 -31.43 56.61 34.22
C MET A 1 -31.42 55.08 34.39
N ARG A 2 -32.42 54.45 35.02
CA ARG A 2 -32.47 52.98 35.23
C ARG A 2 -32.49 52.14 33.94
N ILE A 3 -33.10 52.64 32.87
CA ILE A 3 -33.23 51.93 31.59
C ILE A 3 -31.88 51.90 30.84
N VAL A 4 -31.19 53.04 30.79
CA VAL A 4 -29.86 53.15 30.14
C VAL A 4 -28.85 52.23 30.83
N LEU A 5 -28.87 52.16 32.16
CA LEU A 5 -27.99 51.27 32.93
C LEU A 5 -28.21 49.78 32.60
N LYS A 6 -29.46 49.34 32.38
CA LYS A 6 -29.78 47.96 32.00
C LYS A 6 -29.21 47.59 30.63
N TYR A 7 -29.34 48.48 29.65
CA TYR A 7 -28.80 48.24 28.30
C TYR A 7 -27.28 48.27 28.28
N SER A 8 -26.64 49.14 29.07
CA SER A 8 -25.18 49.16 29.21
C SER A 8 -24.64 47.85 29.82
N VAL A 9 -25.29 47.33 30.88
CA VAL A 9 -24.92 46.04 31.48
C VAL A 9 -25.13 44.88 30.50
N PHE A 10 -26.24 44.88 29.75
CA PHE A 10 -26.49 43.88 28.72
C PHE A 10 -25.43 43.89 27.62
N LEU A 11 -25.02 45.08 27.16
CA LEU A 11 -23.95 45.24 26.16
C LEU A 11 -22.60 44.69 26.67
N ILE A 12 -22.26 44.94 27.93
CA ILE A 12 -21.03 44.42 28.55
C ILE A 12 -21.05 42.88 28.61
N ILE A 13 -22.19 42.29 28.97
CA ILE A 13 -22.36 40.83 29.01
C ILE A 13 -22.20 40.23 27.61
N VAL A 14 -22.85 40.79 26.60
CA VAL A 14 -22.73 40.33 25.21
C VAL A 14 -21.28 40.44 24.70
N PHE A 15 -20.57 41.52 25.05
CA PHE A 15 -19.18 41.71 24.66
C PHE A 15 -18.25 40.66 25.29
N SER A 16 -18.49 40.29 26.56
CA SER A 16 -17.67 39.29 27.27
C SER A 16 -17.75 37.88 26.66
N LEU A 17 -18.88 37.52 26.02
CA LEU A 17 -19.06 36.21 25.38
C LEU A 17 -18.24 36.04 24.10
N ASN A 18 -17.80 37.12 23.45
CA ASN A 18 -17.03 37.05 22.21
C ASN A 18 -15.54 36.70 22.45
N ILE A 19 -15.04 36.87 23.68
CA ILE A 19 -13.62 36.64 24.02
C ILE A 19 -13.29 35.13 24.08
N LEU A 20 -14.28 34.26 24.25
CA LEU A 20 -14.10 32.81 24.36
C LEU A 20 -13.99 32.08 23.00
N CYS A 21 -14.17 32.77 21.86
CA CYS A 21 -14.19 32.15 20.53
C CYS A 21 -12.79 31.93 19.90
N GLN A 22 -11.70 32.34 20.58
CA GLN A 22 -10.34 32.34 20.00
C GLN A 22 -9.49 31.09 20.29
N THR A 23 -10.07 29.96 20.67
CA THR A 23 -9.30 28.74 21.01
C THR A 23 -8.77 27.95 19.80
N ASP A 24 -9.16 28.33 18.57
CA ASP A 24 -8.77 27.62 17.33
C ASP A 24 -7.29 27.77 16.94
N TYR A 25 -6.53 28.66 17.61
CA TYR A 25 -5.09 28.77 17.37
C TYR A 25 -4.32 27.47 17.71
N LEU A 26 -4.83 26.66 18.64
CA LEU A 26 -4.21 25.37 19.00
C LEU A 26 -4.30 24.36 17.84
N LYS A 27 -5.31 24.45 16.97
CA LYS A 27 -5.53 23.53 15.84
C LYS A 27 -4.63 23.84 14.64
N SER A 28 -4.23 25.10 14.46
CA SER A 28 -3.34 25.54 13.38
C SER A 28 -1.86 25.65 13.78
N ARG A 29 -1.47 25.12 14.94
CA ARG A 29 -0.05 25.00 15.26
C ARG A 29 0.59 24.03 14.29
N LYS A 30 1.83 24.32 13.89
CA LYS A 30 2.66 23.39 13.12
C LYS A 30 2.75 22.09 13.93
N ALA A 31 2.04 21.08 13.48
CA ALA A 31 2.14 19.76 14.05
C ALA A 31 3.42 19.15 13.46
N ASP A 32 4.42 18.91 14.30
CA ASP A 32 5.60 18.12 13.94
C ASP A 32 5.22 16.63 13.95
N VAL A 33 4.24 16.27 13.11
CA VAL A 33 3.91 14.89 12.79
C VAL A 33 4.82 14.46 11.66
N SER A 34 5.54 13.36 11.87
CA SER A 34 6.23 12.70 10.77
C SER A 34 5.17 12.12 9.83
N TYR A 35 5.12 12.64 8.61
CA TYR A 35 4.32 12.07 7.52
C TYR A 35 5.08 10.95 6.79
N GLU A 36 6.27 10.61 7.27
CA GLU A 36 7.07 9.52 6.72
C GLU A 36 6.32 8.22 6.99
N LYS A 37 5.71 7.70 5.93
CA LYS A 37 5.15 6.35 5.93
C LYS A 37 6.31 5.42 6.27
N GLN A 38 6.21 4.66 7.34
CA GLN A 38 7.13 3.56 7.63
C GLN A 38 6.95 2.52 6.52
N ILE A 39 7.65 2.70 5.41
CA ILE A 39 7.57 1.77 4.29
C ILE A 39 8.52 0.64 4.67
N HIS A 40 7.95 -0.52 5.04
CA HIS A 40 8.67 -1.78 4.93
C HIS A 40 8.88 -2.07 3.44
N ASN A 41 9.85 -1.37 2.88
CA ASN A 41 10.43 -1.70 1.61
C ASN A 41 11.33 -2.89 1.87
N GLN A 42 11.03 -4.03 1.25
CA GLN A 42 12.07 -5.03 1.04
C GLN A 42 13.19 -4.31 0.28
N GLU A 43 14.39 -4.24 0.86
CA GLU A 43 15.55 -3.66 0.19
C GLU A 43 15.72 -4.36 -1.15
N ARG A 44 15.62 -3.58 -2.24
CA ARG A 44 15.81 -4.11 -3.59
C ARG A 44 17.29 -4.38 -3.78
N ASP A 45 17.63 -5.64 -3.95
CA ASP A 45 19.00 -6.03 -4.25
C ASP A 45 19.28 -5.89 -5.74
N TYR A 46 19.92 -4.79 -6.12
CA TYR A 46 20.39 -4.53 -7.49
C TYR A 46 21.72 -5.24 -7.82
N SER A 47 22.13 -6.23 -7.02
CA SER A 47 23.34 -7.02 -7.29
C SER A 47 23.25 -7.71 -8.65
N PHE A 48 24.39 -7.76 -9.35
CA PHE A 48 24.59 -8.57 -10.56
C PHE A 48 25.42 -9.83 -10.27
N GLU A 49 25.70 -10.10 -8.99
CA GLU A 49 26.38 -11.33 -8.57
C GLU A 49 25.50 -12.53 -8.91
N ALA A 50 26.01 -13.48 -9.69
CA ALA A 50 25.27 -14.64 -10.14
C ALA A 50 26.19 -15.86 -10.16
N ASP A 51 25.70 -16.99 -9.65
CA ASP A 51 26.49 -18.22 -9.57
C ASP A 51 26.53 -18.95 -10.93
N ASN A 52 25.64 -18.59 -11.86
CA ASN A 52 25.57 -19.17 -13.20
C ASN A 52 24.98 -18.20 -14.24
N ALA A 53 25.14 -18.54 -15.52
CA ALA A 53 24.70 -17.71 -16.64
C ALA A 53 23.17 -17.51 -16.70
N GLY A 54 22.38 -18.49 -16.22
CA GLY A 54 20.93 -18.38 -16.18
C GLY A 54 20.47 -17.35 -15.14
N GLU A 55 21.07 -17.40 -13.95
CA GLU A 55 20.82 -16.44 -12.87
C GLU A 55 21.25 -15.03 -13.27
N PHE A 56 22.39 -14.88 -13.95
CA PHE A 56 22.84 -13.58 -14.48
C PHE A 56 21.82 -12.96 -15.42
N ILE A 57 21.26 -13.76 -16.33
CA ILE A 57 20.22 -13.31 -17.27
C ILE A 57 18.97 -12.87 -16.50
N ILE A 58 18.51 -13.69 -15.53
CA ILE A 58 17.32 -13.37 -14.72
C ILE A 58 17.54 -12.08 -13.91
N LYS A 59 18.67 -11.94 -13.21
CA LYS A 59 19.00 -10.72 -12.45
C LYS A 59 19.09 -9.49 -13.35
N THR A 60 19.66 -9.62 -14.54
CA THR A 60 19.71 -8.54 -15.53
C THR A 60 18.31 -8.08 -15.95
N PHE A 61 17.43 -9.02 -16.31
CA PHE A 61 16.05 -8.69 -16.66
C PHE A 61 15.27 -8.11 -15.47
N THR A 62 15.52 -8.62 -14.27
CA THR A 62 14.92 -8.12 -13.03
C THR A 62 15.32 -6.68 -12.74
N ASN A 63 16.62 -6.37 -12.83
CA ASN A 63 17.15 -5.02 -12.62
C ASN A 63 16.67 -4.06 -13.70
N ALA A 64 16.63 -4.48 -14.96
CA ALA A 64 16.07 -3.68 -16.05
C ALA A 64 14.58 -3.39 -15.81
N TYR A 65 13.80 -4.41 -15.46
CA TYR A 65 12.40 -4.25 -15.11
C TYR A 65 12.24 -3.27 -13.92
N TRP A 66 13.04 -3.41 -12.86
CA TRP A 66 12.97 -2.51 -11.73
C TRP A 66 13.32 -1.07 -12.14
N PHE A 67 14.37 -0.88 -12.91
CA PHE A 67 14.77 0.46 -13.35
C PHE A 67 13.74 1.15 -14.26
N PHE A 68 13.08 0.41 -15.16
CA PHE A 68 12.17 1.01 -16.15
C PHE A 68 10.69 0.99 -15.76
N ILE A 69 10.26 0.05 -14.90
CA ILE A 69 8.84 -0.22 -14.64
C ILE A 69 8.48 -0.11 -13.14
N SER A 70 9.41 -0.34 -12.21
CA SER A 70 9.04 -0.45 -10.78
C SER A 70 8.60 0.85 -10.10
N ASP A 71 8.90 2.02 -10.64
CA ASP A 71 8.35 3.29 -10.12
C ASP A 71 6.82 3.33 -10.30
N VAL A 72 6.30 2.61 -11.29
CA VAL A 72 4.86 2.46 -11.54
C VAL A 72 4.24 1.36 -10.67
N ASP A 73 4.98 0.28 -10.39
CA ASP A 73 4.46 -0.94 -9.71
C ASP A 73 4.75 -0.98 -8.19
N GLY A 74 5.76 -0.29 -7.69
CA GLY A 74 6.27 -0.46 -6.31
C GLY A 74 5.41 0.18 -5.22
N ASP A 75 5.01 1.44 -5.38
CA ASP A 75 4.32 2.19 -4.32
C ASP A 75 2.79 2.24 -4.46
N ASN A 76 2.29 2.03 -5.68
CA ASN A 76 0.86 2.14 -6.01
C ASN A 76 0.15 0.79 -6.14
N CYS A 77 0.88 -0.34 -6.16
CA CYS A 77 0.24 -1.63 -6.31
C CYS A 77 -0.59 -1.96 -5.06
N PRO A 78 -1.90 -2.22 -5.20
CA PRO A 78 -2.76 -2.53 -4.08
C PRO A 78 -2.59 -3.98 -3.61
N PHE A 79 -1.76 -4.78 -4.29
CA PHE A 79 -1.51 -6.18 -4.00
C PHE A 79 -0.13 -6.42 -3.37
N ARG A 80 -0.04 -7.45 -2.53
CA ARG A 80 1.18 -8.02 -1.97
C ARG A 80 1.24 -9.51 -2.31
N PRO A 81 2.34 -10.02 -2.90
CA PRO A 81 3.43 -9.25 -3.51
C PRO A 81 2.96 -8.35 -4.68
N SER A 82 3.78 -7.36 -5.06
CA SER A 82 3.56 -6.55 -6.28
C SER A 82 3.62 -7.43 -7.54
N CYS A 83 3.13 -6.95 -8.69
CA CYS A 83 3.12 -7.73 -9.94
C CYS A 83 4.53 -8.20 -10.34
N SER A 84 5.52 -7.34 -10.14
CA SER A 84 6.93 -7.62 -10.35
C SER A 84 7.51 -8.66 -9.40
N ALA A 85 7.30 -8.49 -8.09
CA ALA A 85 7.71 -9.47 -7.10
C ALA A 85 7.00 -10.82 -7.32
N PHE A 86 5.74 -10.79 -7.73
CA PHE A 86 4.97 -11.96 -8.13
C PHE A 86 5.63 -12.69 -9.31
N LEU A 87 6.07 -11.98 -10.35
CA LEU A 87 6.78 -12.59 -11.49
C LEU A 87 8.08 -13.28 -11.06
N LEU A 88 8.91 -12.60 -10.25
CA LEU A 88 10.18 -13.17 -9.77
C LEU A 88 9.97 -14.42 -8.92
N GLN A 89 9.04 -14.35 -7.98
CA GLN A 89 8.66 -15.49 -7.16
C GLN A 89 8.10 -16.62 -8.04
N SER A 90 7.28 -16.30 -9.05
CA SER A 90 6.75 -17.30 -9.99
C SER A 90 7.84 -17.97 -10.83
N ILE A 91 8.85 -17.23 -11.30
CA ILE A 91 10.00 -17.77 -12.02
C ILE A 91 10.76 -18.77 -11.14
N ASN A 92 10.97 -18.41 -9.87
CA ASN A 92 11.65 -19.26 -8.90
C ASN A 92 10.86 -20.53 -8.54
N GLU A 93 9.52 -20.47 -8.53
CA GLU A 93 8.68 -21.63 -8.23
C GLU A 93 8.36 -22.51 -9.44
N THR A 94 8.47 -21.99 -10.66
CA THR A 94 8.04 -22.69 -11.88
C THR A 94 9.13 -22.65 -12.98
N ASN A 95 8.86 -21.96 -14.08
CA ASN A 95 9.79 -21.66 -15.17
C ASN A 95 9.34 -20.37 -15.86
N ILE A 96 10.20 -19.80 -16.71
CA ILE A 96 9.94 -18.49 -17.32
C ILE A 96 8.62 -18.44 -18.14
N PHE A 97 8.24 -19.52 -18.81
CA PHE A 97 7.01 -19.54 -19.62
C PHE A 97 5.77 -19.58 -18.74
N GLN A 98 5.75 -20.47 -17.74
CA GLN A 98 4.64 -20.56 -16.79
C GLN A 98 4.51 -19.29 -15.95
N ALA A 99 5.63 -18.78 -15.45
CA ALA A 99 5.67 -17.54 -14.70
C ALA A 99 5.17 -16.35 -15.52
N SER A 100 5.50 -16.28 -16.82
CA SER A 100 4.96 -15.24 -17.71
C SER A 100 3.44 -15.35 -17.84
N LEU A 101 2.89 -16.55 -18.03
CA LEU A 101 1.45 -16.76 -18.10
C LEU A 101 0.75 -16.37 -16.79
N MET A 102 1.30 -16.78 -15.65
CA MET A 102 0.79 -16.42 -14.33
C MET A 102 0.83 -14.89 -14.11
N PHE A 103 1.92 -14.24 -14.51
CA PHE A 103 2.05 -12.80 -14.45
C PHE A 103 1.01 -12.08 -15.31
N PHE A 104 0.82 -12.49 -16.57
CA PHE A 104 -0.17 -11.84 -17.44
C PHE A 104 -1.60 -12.03 -16.94
N ASP A 105 -1.94 -13.22 -16.42
CA ASP A 105 -3.23 -13.45 -15.76
C ASP A 105 -3.44 -12.49 -14.58
N ARG A 106 -2.45 -12.41 -13.68
CA ARG A 106 -2.49 -11.51 -12.52
C ARG A 106 -2.57 -10.04 -12.93
N PHE A 107 -1.70 -9.62 -13.83
CA PHE A 107 -1.62 -8.24 -14.33
C PHE A 107 -2.93 -7.78 -14.96
N THR A 108 -3.55 -8.63 -15.78
CA THR A 108 -4.85 -8.31 -16.42
C THR A 108 -6.00 -8.25 -15.41
N ARG A 109 -5.98 -9.07 -14.35
CA ARG A 109 -6.94 -8.98 -13.23
C ARG A 109 -6.77 -7.67 -12.46
N ASP A 110 -5.52 -7.27 -12.19
CA ASP A 110 -5.22 -6.10 -11.38
C ASP A 110 -5.52 -4.79 -12.13
N MET A 111 -5.37 -4.78 -13.46
CA MET A 111 -5.78 -3.67 -14.34
C MET A 111 -7.29 -3.55 -14.53
N ASN A 112 -8.08 -4.57 -14.15
CA ASN A 112 -9.52 -4.53 -14.35
C ASN A 112 -10.21 -3.64 -13.31
N ILE A 113 -10.40 -2.37 -13.66
CA ILE A 113 -11.03 -1.36 -12.79
C ILE A 113 -12.50 -1.70 -12.46
N ALA A 114 -13.17 -2.50 -13.28
CA ALA A 114 -14.59 -2.82 -13.11
C ALA A 114 -14.86 -4.01 -12.17
N LYS A 115 -13.87 -4.87 -11.91
CA LYS A 115 -14.03 -6.01 -11.00
C LYS A 115 -13.71 -5.60 -9.55
N GLY A 116 -14.64 -5.88 -8.64
CA GLY A 116 -14.42 -5.71 -7.20
C GLY A 116 -13.31 -6.65 -6.69
N ARG A 117 -12.51 -6.17 -5.73
CA ARG A 117 -11.39 -6.90 -5.13
C ARG A 117 -11.75 -7.56 -3.80
N ASP A 118 -13.04 -7.63 -3.48
CA ASP A 118 -13.56 -8.08 -2.18
C ASP A 118 -13.40 -9.60 -1.94
N HIS A 119 -12.90 -10.33 -2.93
CA HIS A 119 -12.64 -11.76 -2.84
C HIS A 119 -11.20 -12.11 -2.46
N TYR A 120 -10.33 -11.13 -2.25
CA TYR A 120 -8.95 -11.35 -1.80
C TYR A 120 -8.83 -11.15 -0.28
N PRO A 121 -8.07 -12.01 0.42
CA PRO A 121 -7.65 -11.74 1.78
C PRO A 121 -6.78 -10.48 1.83
N ARG A 122 -6.61 -9.91 3.03
CA ARG A 122 -5.81 -8.69 3.22
C ARG A 122 -4.62 -8.94 4.13
N VAL A 123 -3.52 -8.26 3.92
CA VAL A 123 -2.44 -8.17 4.90
C VAL A 123 -2.74 -7.09 5.94
N SER A 124 -2.07 -7.11 7.09
CA SER A 124 -2.22 -6.12 8.16
C SER A 124 -2.03 -4.68 7.68
N ALA A 125 -1.14 -4.44 6.72
CA ALA A 125 -0.88 -3.14 6.10
C ALA A 125 -2.00 -2.68 5.13
N GLY A 126 -3.05 -3.48 4.93
CA GLY A 126 -4.24 -3.13 4.16
C GLY A 126 -4.17 -3.46 2.67
N TYR A 127 -3.07 -4.05 2.19
CA TYR A 127 -2.94 -4.54 0.82
C TYR A 127 -3.71 -5.85 0.62
N TYR A 128 -4.12 -6.14 -0.61
CA TYR A 128 -4.70 -7.43 -0.98
C TYR A 128 -3.60 -8.49 -1.09
N TYR A 129 -3.83 -9.68 -0.57
CA TYR A 129 -2.85 -10.76 -0.60
C TYR A 129 -3.21 -11.79 -1.66
N ASP A 130 -2.29 -12.00 -2.59
CA ASP A 130 -2.44 -13.03 -3.62
C ASP A 130 -1.03 -13.50 -4.06
N PRO A 131 -0.49 -14.58 -3.47
CA PRO A 131 0.84 -15.08 -3.77
C PRO A 131 0.88 -16.05 -4.96
N PRO A 132 2.03 -16.23 -5.63
CA PRO A 132 2.21 -17.19 -6.73
C PRO A 132 1.82 -18.63 -6.40
N VAL A 133 2.03 -19.04 -5.15
CA VAL A 133 1.76 -20.40 -4.68
C VAL A 133 0.31 -20.85 -4.94
N ASN A 134 -0.64 -19.91 -5.03
CA ASN A 134 -2.03 -20.20 -5.36
C ASN A 134 -2.22 -20.74 -6.79
N TYR A 135 -1.24 -20.56 -7.66
CA TYR A 135 -1.31 -20.84 -9.10
C TYR A 135 -0.34 -21.94 -9.56
N THR A 136 0.58 -22.39 -8.70
CA THR A 136 1.58 -23.40 -9.07
C THR A 136 1.02 -24.83 -9.19
N LEU A 137 -0.30 -25.00 -9.05
CA LEU A 137 -1.04 -26.27 -9.12
C LEU A 137 -0.51 -27.37 -8.16
N ASN A 138 0.32 -27.00 -7.18
CA ASN A 138 0.84 -27.90 -6.17
C ASN A 138 -0.17 -27.99 -5.02
N GLN A 139 -1.01 -29.02 -5.05
CA GLN A 139 -2.11 -29.21 -4.08
C GLN A 139 -1.65 -29.21 -2.62
N GLY A 140 -0.41 -29.62 -2.33
CA GLY A 140 0.14 -29.61 -0.97
C GLY A 140 0.59 -28.23 -0.47
N ARG A 141 0.68 -27.23 -1.36
CA ARG A 141 1.14 -25.86 -1.05
C ARG A 141 0.05 -24.80 -1.19
N ILE A 142 -1.05 -25.11 -1.87
CA ILE A 142 -2.17 -24.18 -2.04
C ILE A 142 -2.89 -24.02 -0.69
N ASN A 143 -2.76 -22.85 -0.08
CA ASN A 143 -3.47 -22.49 1.14
C ASN A 143 -4.61 -21.52 0.82
N TYR A 144 -5.86 -22.01 0.88
CA TYR A 144 -7.02 -21.17 0.64
C TYR A 144 -7.33 -20.30 1.86
N LEU A 145 -7.15 -18.99 1.71
CA LEU A 145 -7.49 -18.00 2.73
C LEU A 145 -8.79 -17.29 2.34
N PRO A 146 -9.79 -17.23 3.23
CA PRO A 146 -11.04 -16.56 2.92
C PRO A 146 -10.85 -15.03 2.86
N PRO A 147 -11.69 -14.28 2.11
CA PRO A 147 -11.45 -12.86 1.85
C PRO A 147 -11.42 -11.94 3.08
N LYS A 148 -12.00 -12.38 4.20
CA LYS A 148 -12.00 -11.63 5.47
C LYS A 148 -10.81 -11.95 6.37
N PHE A 149 -9.93 -12.84 5.93
CA PHE A 149 -8.75 -13.23 6.70
C PHE A 149 -7.67 -12.14 6.60
N ILE A 150 -7.09 -11.78 7.75
CA ILE A 150 -6.00 -10.82 7.84
C ILE A 150 -4.71 -11.59 8.09
N ILE A 151 -3.74 -11.42 7.21
CA ILE A 151 -2.43 -12.06 7.27
C ILE A 151 -1.47 -11.09 7.94
N ALA A 152 -0.67 -11.58 8.89
CA ALA A 152 0.39 -10.79 9.48
C ALA A 152 1.43 -10.48 8.39
N ASP A 153 1.78 -9.20 8.21
CA ASP A 153 2.96 -8.85 7.41
C ASP A 153 4.21 -9.35 8.14
N GLU A 154 5.03 -10.15 7.43
CA GLU A 154 6.39 -10.50 7.85
C GLU A 154 7.36 -9.33 7.59
#